data_AF-A0A2H9SBW7-F1
#
_entry.id   AF-A0A2H9SBW7-F1
#
_cell.length_a   1.000
_cell.length_b   1.000
_cell.length_c   1.000
_cell.angle_alpha   90.00
_cell.angle_beta   90.00
_cell.angle_gamma   90.00
#
_symmetry.space_group_name_H-M   'P 1'
#
loop_
_entity.id
_entity.type
_entity.pdbx_description
1 polymer ?
#
loop_
_entity_poly.entity_id
_entity_poly.type
_entity_poly.pdbx_seq_one_letter_code
_entity_poly.pdbx_strand_id
1 'polypeptide(L)' 'MLYSHSRLECYQNCPHKFKLHYLDNVRVEGFETIEAFMGKRVHEALEHLYKVRMLTRVLPLEELIAFYEKEWD' A
#
# COMPACT_ATOMS: atom_id res chain seq x y z
N MET A 1 -11.24 9.13 8.97
CA MET A 1 -12.34 8.16 8.85
C MET A 1 -12.51 7.43 10.17
N LEU A 2 -13.74 7.38 10.73
CA LEU A 2 -14.01 6.66 11.98
C LEU A 2 -13.92 5.13 11.83
N TYR A 3 -14.17 4.61 10.62
CA TYR A 3 -14.18 3.17 10.32
C TYR A 3 -13.37 2.86 9.05
N SER A 4 -12.74 1.69 9.02
CA SER A 4 -12.14 1.08 7.83
C SER A 4 -12.32 -0.44 7.90
N HIS A 5 -12.29 -1.12 6.75
CA HIS A 5 -12.38 -2.58 6.70
C HIS A 5 -11.33 -3.24 7.59
N SER A 6 -10.07 -2.82 7.46
CA SER A 6 -8.94 -3.32 8.25
C SER A 6 -9.11 -3.12 9.77
N ARG A 7 -9.71 -2.00 10.20
CA ARG A 7 -9.99 -1.71 11.61
C ARG A 7 -11.09 -2.61 12.17
N LEU A 8 -12.17 -2.79 11.42
CA LEU A 8 -13.29 -3.65 11.81
C LEU A 8 -12.85 -5.11 11.88
N GLU A 9 -12.15 -5.58 10.85
CA GLU A 9 -11.61 -6.94 10.77
C GLU A 9 -10.62 -7.21 11.92
N CYS A 10 -9.74 -6.25 12.23
CA CYS A 10 -8.84 -6.38 13.38
C CYS A 10 -9.59 -6.53 14.70
N TYR A 11 -10.68 -5.77 14.91
CA TYR A 11 -11.49 -5.89 16.12
C TYR A 11 -12.24 -7.22 16.19
N GLN A 12 -12.84 -7.65 15.08
CA GLN A 12 -13.56 -8.93 14.98
C GLN A 12 -12.63 -10.12 15.25
N ASN A 13 -11.40 -10.08 14.74
CA ASN A 13 -10.40 -11.11 14.98
C ASN A 13 -9.85 -11.10 16.42
N CYS A 14 -9.52 -9.92 16.96
CA CYS A 14 -9.01 -9.79 18.32
C CYS A 14 -9.20 -8.35 18.87
N PRO A 15 -10.17 -8.13 19.78
CA PRO A 15 -10.40 -6.82 20.39
C PRO A 15 -9.19 -6.25 21.12
N HIS A 16 -8.37 -7.10 21.73
CA HIS A 16 -7.17 -6.66 22.44
C HIS A 16 -6.10 -6.13 21.48
N LYS A 17 -5.86 -6.82 20.35
CA LYS A 17 -4.98 -6.33 19.27
C LYS A 17 -5.46 -4.99 18.74
N PHE A 18 -6.77 -4.84 18.53
CA PHE A 18 -7.34 -3.57 18.10
C PHE A 18 -7.07 -2.44 19.08
N LYS A 19 -7.26 -2.68 20.39
CA LYS A 19 -6.97 -1.69 21.43
C LYS A 19 -5.51 -1.24 21.37
N LEU A 20 -4.58 -2.18 21.39
CA LEU A 20 -3.14 -1.88 21.34
C LEU A 20 -2.75 -1.07 20.10
N HIS A 21 -3.25 -1.47 18.93
CA HIS A 21 -2.85 -0.89 17.65
C HIS A 21 -3.55 0.46 17.34
N TYR A 22 -4.85 0.59 17.65
CA TYR A 22 -5.65 1.74 17.19
C TYR A 22 -6.15 2.67 18.30
N LEU A 23 -6.13 2.25 19.57
CA LEU A 23 -6.51 3.10 20.71
C LEU A 23 -5.27 3.55 21.48
N ASP A 24 -4.45 2.59 21.90
CA ASP A 24 -3.25 2.83 22.69
C ASP A 24 -2.06 3.26 21.80
N ASN A 25 -2.18 3.08 20.47
CA ASN A 25 -1.16 3.40 19.46
C ASN A 25 0.24 2.90 19.83
N VAL A 26 0.30 1.68 20.38
CA VAL A 26 1.57 1.04 20.74
C VAL A 26 2.40 0.88 19.47
N ARG A 27 3.50 1.63 19.39
CA ARG A 27 4.41 1.55 18.25
C ARG A 27 5.10 0.20 18.28
N VAL A 28 4.80 -0.62 17.30
CA VAL A 28 5.66 -1.74 16.94
C VAL A 28 6.72 -1.16 16.02
N GLU A 29 7.99 -1.39 16.32
CA GLU A 29 9.05 -1.11 15.34
C GLU A 29 8.75 -1.96 14.10
N GLY A 30 8.21 -1.30 13.08
CA GLY A 30 7.68 -1.96 11.91
C GLY A 30 8.80 -2.33 10.96
N PHE A 31 8.90 -3.61 10.65
CA PHE A 31 9.52 -4.07 9.41
C PHE A 31 8.42 -4.09 8.35
N GLU A 32 8.63 -3.39 7.25
CA GLU A 32 7.83 -3.59 6.05
C GLU A 32 8.12 -5.01 5.55
N THR A 33 7.09 -5.85 5.46
CA THR A 33 7.29 -7.19 4.90
C THR A 33 7.56 -7.06 3.40
N ILE A 34 8.23 -8.07 2.82
CA ILE A 34 8.54 -8.05 1.39
C ILE A 34 7.27 -7.98 0.53
N GLU A 35 6.17 -8.58 0.97
CA GLU A 35 4.86 -8.51 0.30
C GLU A 35 4.23 -7.13 0.39
N ALA A 36 4.35 -6.46 1.55
CA ALA A 36 3.84 -5.10 1.73
C ALA A 36 4.63 -4.11 0.85
N PHE A 37 5.95 -4.25 0.84
CA PHE A 37 6.85 -3.49 -0.03
C PHE A 37 6.50 -3.71 -1.51
N MET A 38 6.51 -4.96 -1.97
CA MET A 38 6.19 -5.31 -3.37
C MET A 38 4.81 -4.81 -3.76
N GLY A 39 3.80 -5.00 -2.91
CA GLY A 39 2.44 -4.51 -3.13
C GLY A 39 2.42 -2.99 -3.34
N LYS A 40 3.12 -2.24 -2.49
CA LYS A 40 3.25 -0.79 -2.63
C LYS A 40 3.89 -0.39 -3.96
N ARG A 41 4.98 -1.04 -4.38
CA ARG A 41 5.63 -0.80 -5.69
C ARG A 41 4.67 -1.02 -6.87
N VAL A 42 3.89 -2.11 -6.82
CA VAL A 42 2.89 -2.40 -7.86
C VAL A 42 1.80 -1.32 -7.89
N HIS A 43 1.29 -0.91 -6.72
CA HIS A 43 0.28 0.15 -6.63
C HIS A 43 0.80 1.49 -7.19
N GLU A 44 2.02 1.87 -6.88
CA GLU A 44 2.67 3.09 -7.40
C GLU A 44 2.81 3.04 -8.93
N ALA A 45 3.24 1.90 -9.48
CA ALA A 45 3.35 1.71 -10.93
C ALA A 45 1.98 1.82 -11.62
N LEU A 46 0.94 1.18 -11.08
CA LEU A 46 -0.42 1.26 -11.63
C LEU A 46 -1.00 2.68 -11.53
N GLU A 47 -0.72 3.39 -10.44
CA GLU A 47 -1.10 4.80 -10.29
C GLU A 47 -0.38 5.68 -11.32
N HIS A 48 0.91 5.43 -11.57
CA HIS A 48 1.67 6.11 -12.61
C HIS A 48 1.06 5.87 -14.00
N LEU A 49 0.78 4.61 -14.36
CA LEU A 49 0.11 4.25 -15.60
C LEU A 49 -1.23 4.99 -15.75
N TYR A 50 -2.04 4.99 -14.70
CA TYR A 50 -3.34 5.68 -14.70
C TYR A 50 -3.19 7.18 -14.96
N LYS A 51 -2.28 7.85 -14.26
CA LYS A 51 -2.01 9.29 -14.43
C LYS A 51 -1.53 9.61 -15.84
N VAL A 52 -0.61 8.83 -16.39
CA VAL A 52 -0.11 9.02 -17.77
C VAL A 52 -1.23 8.85 -18.79
N ARG A 53 -2.10 7.85 -18.60
CA ARG A 53 -3.25 7.62 -19.48
C ARG A 53 -4.27 8.75 -19.43
N MET A 54 -4.51 9.34 -18.26
CA MET A 54 -5.39 10.50 -18.10
C MET A 54 -4.85 11.73 -18.84
N LEU A 55 -3.54 11.85 -19.02
CA LEU A 55 -2.87 12.88 -19.81
C LEU A 55 -2.79 12.54 -21.32
N THR A 56 -3.71 11.69 -21.81
CA THR A 56 -3.87 11.21 -23.20
C THR A 56 -2.64 10.54 -23.85
N ARG A 57 -1.62 10.19 -23.06
CA ARG A 57 -0.46 9.41 -23.53
C ARG A 57 -0.69 7.91 -23.30
N VAL A 58 -0.24 7.08 -24.25
CA VAL A 58 -0.08 5.64 -24.01
C VAL A 58 1.33 5.43 -23.47
N LEU A 59 1.44 4.82 -22.29
CA LEU A 59 2.72 4.45 -21.71
C LEU A 59 3.09 3.04 -22.22
N PRO A 60 4.22 2.87 -22.92
CA PRO A 60 4.74 1.55 -23.28
C PRO A 60 4.98 0.69 -22.03
N LEU A 61 4.88 -0.63 -22.18
CA LEU A 61 5.08 -1.57 -21.07
C LEU A 61 6.50 -1.45 -20.50
N GLU A 62 7.48 -1.24 -21.36
CA GLU A 62 8.89 -1.14 -21.00
C GLU A 62 9.16 0.08 -20.12
N GLU A 63 8.50 1.21 -20.40
CA GLU A 63 8.59 2.42 -19.56
C GLU A 63 7.94 2.19 -18.19
N LEU A 64 6.84 1.43 -18.13
CA LEU A 64 6.18 1.10 -16.87
C LEU A 64 7.02 0.14 -16.01
N ILE A 65 7.66 -0.85 -16.63
CA ILE A 65 8.59 -1.76 -15.96
C ILE A 65 9.80 -0.99 -15.44
N ALA A 66 10.39 -0.11 -16.25
CA ALA A 66 11.50 0.73 -15.82
C ALA A 66 11.13 1.64 -14.64
N PHE A 67 9.90 2.17 -14.60
CA PHE A 67 9.39 2.90 -13.44
C PHE A 67 9.32 2.00 -12.20
N TYR A 68 8.75 0.79 -12.33
CA TYR A 68 8.66 -0.16 -11.22
C TYR A 68 10.04 -0.54 -10.67
N GLU A 69 11.00 -0.88 -11.54
CA GLU A 69 12.38 -1.23 -11.15
C GLU A 69 13.06 -0.07 -10.44
N LYS A 70 12.86 1.17 -10.93
CA LYS A 70 13.39 2.36 -10.28
C LYS A 70 12.82 2.59 -8.87
N GLU A 71 11.54 2.33 -8.65
CA GLU A 71 10.93 2.49 -7.32
C GLU A 71 11.28 1.30 -6.39
N TRP A 72 11.69 0.17 -6.96
CA TRP A 72 12.15 -1.00 -6.22
C TRP A 72 13.54 -0.80 -5.59
N ASP A 73 14.43 -0.08 -6.27
CA ASP A 73 15.77 0.28 -5.79
C ASP A 73 15.76 1.44 -4.76
#